data_AF-A0A7J5PVD6-F1
#
_entry.id   AF-A0A7J5PVD6-F1
#
_cell.length_a   1.000
_cell.length_b   1.000
_cell.length_c   1.000
_cell.angle_alpha   90.00
_cell.angle_beta   90.00
_cell.angle_gamma   90.00
#
_symmetry.space_group_name_H-M   'P 1'
#
loop_
_entity.id
_entity.type
_entity.pdbx_description
1 polymer ?
#
loop_
_entity_poly.entity_id
_entity_poly.type
_entity_poly.pdbx_seq_one_letter_code
_entity_poly.pdbx_strand_id
1 'polypeptide(L)'
;MQKELLTIEFRYHDQPEDVTNSVCRNKTITIGIFDTLEEAIEKGNKALEILSKHFQVRPDDKFQLHYLFGNPCRLVTNCCYPTNGIQYFAKITPLKFDDLSDTIKETFDAYRRYKFSKEEDM
;
A
#
# COMPACT_ATOMS: atom_id res chain seq x y z
N MET A 1 6.22 -7.46 15.63
CA MET A 1 4.73 -7.38 15.61
C MET A 1 4.29 -6.92 14.22
N GLN A 2 3.26 -7.50 13.61
CA GLN A 2 2.77 -7.05 12.30
C GLN A 2 1.44 -6.30 12.46
N LYS A 3 1.30 -5.18 11.75
CA LYS A 3 0.04 -4.44 11.59
C LYS A 3 -0.24 -4.23 10.10
N GLU A 4 -1.43 -3.76 9.78
CA GLU A 4 -1.91 -3.60 8.41
C GLU A 4 -2.33 -2.15 8.16
N LEU A 5 -1.57 -1.43 7.33
CA LEU A 5 -1.84 -0.03 6.96
C LEU A 5 -2.75 0.01 5.74
N LEU A 6 -3.94 0.59 5.90
CA LEU A 6 -4.88 0.83 4.80
C LEU A 6 -4.80 2.29 4.35
N THR A 7 -4.51 2.47 3.07
CA THR A 7 -4.44 3.79 2.42
C THR A 7 -5.24 3.82 1.13
N ILE A 8 -5.70 5.00 0.73
CA ILE A 8 -6.26 5.26 -0.59
C ILE A 8 -5.51 6.41 -1.22
N GLU A 9 -4.86 6.15 -2.35
CA GLU A 9 -4.21 7.17 -3.17
C GLU A 9 -5.11 7.55 -4.32
N PHE A 10 -5.38 8.85 -4.49
CA PHE A 10 -6.07 9.40 -5.65
C PHE A 10 -5.06 10.03 -6.59
N ARG A 11 -5.17 9.74 -7.88
CA ARG A 11 -4.40 10.37 -8.96
C ARG A 11 -5.35 11.10 -9.89
N TYR A 12 -5.06 12.37 -10.15
CA TYR A 12 -5.90 13.24 -10.95
C TYR A 12 -5.06 14.33 -11.61
N HIS A 13 -5.64 14.98 -12.61
CA HIS A 13 -5.06 16.17 -13.22
C HIS A 13 -5.72 17.39 -12.61
N ASP A 14 -4.93 18.42 -12.34
CA ASP A 14 -5.41 19.70 -11.82
C ASP A 14 -5.00 20.85 -12.75
N GLN A 15 -5.51 22.06 -12.50
CA GLN A 15 -5.15 23.23 -13.26
C GLN A 15 -3.62 23.41 -13.24
N PRO A 16 -2.99 23.53 -14.41
CA PRO A 16 -1.55 23.73 -14.47
C PRO A 16 -1.19 25.14 -14.03
N GLU A 17 -0.07 25.26 -13.32
CA GLU A 17 0.45 26.55 -12.85
C GLU A 17 0.97 27.41 -14.01
N ASP A 18 1.33 26.78 -15.14
CA ASP A 18 1.77 27.43 -16.38
C ASP A 18 1.32 26.64 -17.63
N VAL A 19 1.23 27.31 -18.78
CA VAL A 19 0.65 26.81 -20.05
C VAL A 19 1.35 25.56 -20.62
N THR A 20 2.59 25.29 -20.20
CA THR A 20 3.43 24.24 -20.80
C THR A 20 3.42 22.90 -20.06
N ASN A 21 2.80 22.80 -18.88
CA ASN A 21 2.88 21.59 -18.05
C ASN A 21 1.53 20.90 -17.87
N SER A 22 1.50 19.58 -18.00
CA SER A 22 0.42 18.76 -17.46
C SER A 22 0.72 18.49 -15.99
N VAL A 23 -0.18 18.87 -15.09
CA VAL A 23 0.01 18.69 -13.65
C VAL A 23 -0.76 17.47 -13.18
N CYS A 24 -0.08 16.33 -13.13
CA CYS A 24 -0.56 15.15 -12.43
C CYS A 24 -0.34 15.35 -10.92
N ARG A 25 -1.43 15.31 -10.15
CA ARG A 25 -1.43 15.36 -8.70
C ARG A 25 -1.74 13.98 -8.14
N ASN A 26 -1.14 13.69 -6.99
CA ASN A 26 -1.52 12.56 -6.16
C ASN A 26 -1.90 13.04 -4.75
N LYS A 27 -2.85 12.35 -4.14
CA LYS A 27 -3.23 12.56 -2.74
C LYS A 27 -3.48 11.23 -2.09
N THR A 28 -2.70 10.92 -1.06
CA THR A 28 -2.86 9.69 -0.28
C THR A 28 -3.50 10.03 1.06
N ILE A 29 -4.57 9.31 1.39
CA ILE A 29 -5.19 9.34 2.71
C ILE A 29 -4.96 8.01 3.41
N THR A 30 -4.72 8.08 4.71
CA THR A 30 -4.69 6.90 5.59
C THR A 30 -6.09 6.68 6.14
N ILE A 31 -6.62 5.48 5.93
CA ILE A 31 -7.92 5.07 6.47
C ILE A 31 -7.74 4.52 7.89
N GLY A 32 -6.66 3.77 8.12
CA GLY A 32 -6.35 3.23 9.44
C GLY A 32 -5.14 2.31 9.44
N ILE A 33 -4.71 1.95 10.66
CA ILE A 33 -3.73 0.91 10.94
C ILE A 33 -4.45 -0.14 11.79
N PHE A 34 -4.45 -1.38 11.34
CA PHE A 34 -5.20 -2.48 11.94
C PHE A 34 -4.28 -3.57 12.46
N ASP A 35 -4.75 -4.35 13.42
CA ASP A 35 -3.96 -5.44 14.01
C ASP A 35 -3.98 -6.71 13.14
N THR A 36 -5.05 -6.90 12.36
CA THR A 36 -5.21 -8.08 11.49
C THR A 36 -5.56 -7.70 10.05
N LEU A 37 -5.28 -8.62 9.14
CA LEU A 37 -5.62 -8.45 7.73
C LEU A 37 -7.13 -8.49 7.51
N GLU A 38 -7.84 -9.34 8.25
CA GLU A 38 -9.29 -9.48 8.21
C GLU A 38 -9.99 -8.17 8.58
N GLU A 39 -9.53 -7.50 9.63
CA GLU A 39 -10.03 -6.19 10.03
C GLU A 39 -9.75 -5.13 8.94
N ALA A 40 -8.53 -5.12 8.39
CA ALA A 40 -8.16 -4.20 7.32
C ALA A 40 -9.01 -4.43 6.04
N ILE A 41 -9.33 -5.69 5.71
CA ILE A 41 -10.22 -6.07 4.61
C ILE A 41 -11.64 -5.55 4.86
N GLU A 42 -12.19 -5.78 6.06
CA GLU A 42 -13.55 -5.32 6.40
C GLU A 42 -13.66 -3.79 6.29
N LYS A 43 -12.72 -3.06 6.89
CA LYS A 43 -12.70 -1.59 6.82
C LYS A 43 -12.39 -1.07 5.42
N GLY A 44 -11.53 -1.76 4.68
CA GLY A 44 -11.22 -1.48 3.28
C GLY A 44 -12.43 -1.59 2.39
N ASN A 45 -13.21 -2.66 2.52
CA ASN A 45 -14.42 -2.86 1.72
C ASN A 45 -15.51 -1.84 2.07
N LYS A 46 -15.65 -1.42 3.34
CA LYS A 46 -16.52 -0.30 3.71
C LYS A 46 -16.07 1.04 3.07
N ALA A 47 -14.77 1.27 2.94
CA ALA A 47 -14.26 2.44 2.24
C ALA A 47 -14.56 2.38 0.73
N LEU A 48 -14.53 1.19 0.12
CA LEU A 48 -14.91 0.99 -1.28
C LEU A 48 -16.40 1.26 -1.53
N GLU A 49 -17.29 0.97 -0.56
CA GLU A 49 -18.71 1.34 -0.64
C GLU A 49 -18.94 2.87 -0.62
N ILE A 50 -18.03 3.62 0.00
CA ILE A 50 -18.06 5.09 -0.06
C ILE A 50 -17.54 5.56 -1.43
N LEU A 51 -16.44 4.95 -1.92
CA LEU A 51 -15.89 5.26 -3.24
C LEU A 51 -16.88 4.97 -4.36
N SER A 52 -17.67 3.89 -4.28
CA SER A 52 -18.63 3.50 -5.32
C SER A 52 -19.75 4.53 -5.56
N LYS A 53 -19.95 5.47 -4.64
CA LYS A 53 -20.86 6.62 -4.81
C LYS A 53 -20.35 7.65 -5.82
N HIS A 54 -19.05 7.66 -6.08
CA HIS A 54 -18.38 8.66 -6.92
C HIS A 54 -17.55 8.06 -8.05
N PHE A 55 -17.05 6.83 -7.87
CA PHE A 55 -16.20 6.12 -8.79
C PHE A 55 -16.88 4.85 -9.30
N GLN A 56 -16.52 4.43 -10.51
CA GLN A 56 -16.89 3.11 -11.00
C GLN A 56 -16.07 2.04 -10.25
N VAL A 57 -16.73 1.35 -9.31
CA VAL A 57 -16.17 0.21 -8.57
C VAL A 57 -16.94 -1.04 -9.01
N ARG A 58 -16.25 -2.03 -9.60
CA ARG A 58 -16.90 -3.27 -10.04
C ARG A 58 -17.17 -4.18 -8.84
N PRO A 59 -18.16 -5.09 -8.90
CA PRO A 59 -18.45 -6.00 -7.79
C PRO A 59 -17.28 -6.89 -7.34
N ASP A 60 -16.36 -7.18 -8.27
CA ASP A 60 -15.16 -7.97 -8.01
C ASP A 60 -13.98 -7.14 -7.47
N ASP A 61 -14.07 -5.81 -7.55
CA ASP A 61 -13.06 -4.86 -7.06
C ASP A 61 -13.19 -4.70 -5.55
N LYS A 62 -12.72 -5.71 -4.82
CA LYS A 62 -12.77 -5.74 -3.35
C LYS A 62 -11.55 -6.41 -2.77
N PHE A 63 -11.23 -6.05 -1.54
CA PHE A 63 -10.21 -6.75 -0.76
C PHE A 63 -10.74 -8.14 -0.37
N GLN A 64 -9.88 -9.13 -0.48
CA GLN A 64 -10.23 -10.53 -0.25
C GLN A 64 -9.09 -11.25 0.46
N LEU A 65 -9.40 -12.11 1.43
CA LEU A 65 -8.38 -12.89 2.14
C LEU A 65 -7.78 -13.97 1.25
N HIS A 66 -8.60 -14.56 0.38
CA HIS A 66 -8.22 -15.60 -0.57
C HIS A 66 -8.62 -15.18 -1.97
N TYR A 67 -7.62 -14.81 -2.78
CA TYR A 67 -7.76 -14.43 -4.17
C TYR A 67 -6.93 -15.38 -5.04
N LEU A 68 -6.22 -14.87 -6.05
CA LEU A 68 -5.35 -15.66 -6.92
C LEU A 68 -4.36 -16.52 -6.11
N PHE A 69 -4.45 -17.84 -6.33
CA PHE A 69 -3.61 -18.86 -5.67
C PHE A 69 -3.68 -18.84 -4.13
N GLY A 70 -4.82 -18.41 -3.56
CA GLY A 70 -5.02 -18.35 -2.11
C GLY A 70 -4.36 -17.17 -1.42
N ASN A 71 -3.65 -16.31 -2.17
CA ASN A 71 -3.03 -15.10 -1.64
C ASN A 71 -4.08 -13.99 -1.44
N PRO A 72 -3.90 -13.11 -0.45
CA PRO A 72 -4.83 -12.02 -0.23
C PRO A 72 -4.77 -10.95 -1.33
N CYS A 73 -5.93 -10.49 -1.77
CA CYS A 73 -6.06 -9.29 -2.61
C CYS A 73 -5.92 -8.06 -1.72
N ARG A 74 -4.74 -7.42 -1.80
CA ARG A 74 -4.36 -6.25 -0.98
C ARG A 74 -4.37 -4.93 -1.76
N LEU A 75 -4.77 -4.95 -3.02
CA LEU A 75 -4.82 -3.77 -3.90
C LEU A 75 -6.12 -3.78 -4.69
N VAL A 76 -6.87 -2.69 -4.60
CA VAL A 76 -8.09 -2.45 -5.38
C VAL A 76 -7.96 -1.10 -6.07
N THR A 77 -8.16 -1.06 -7.39
CA THR A 77 -7.97 0.15 -8.19
C THR A 77 -8.89 0.18 -9.40
N ASN A 78 -9.32 1.37 -9.81
CA ASN A 78 -10.01 1.60 -11.08
C ASN A 78 -9.06 2.00 -12.22
N CYS A 79 -7.75 1.73 -12.11
CA CYS A 79 -6.74 2.19 -13.09
C CYS A 79 -7.13 1.90 -14.55
N CYS A 80 -7.75 0.73 -14.82
CA CYS A 80 -8.17 0.31 -16.15
C CYS A 80 -9.52 0.90 -16.62
N TYR A 81 -10.24 1.62 -15.75
CA TYR A 81 -11.50 2.31 -16.02
C TYR A 81 -11.59 3.58 -15.15
N PRO A 82 -10.74 4.58 -15.41
CA PRO A 82 -10.73 5.82 -14.65
C PRO A 82 -12.09 6.52 -14.72
N THR A 83 -12.56 7.06 -13.60
CA THR A 83 -13.79 7.85 -13.60
C THR A 83 -13.41 9.30 -13.89
N ASN A 84 -13.82 9.84 -15.04
CA ASN A 84 -13.48 11.19 -15.48
C ASN A 84 -11.96 11.50 -15.46
N GLY A 85 -11.13 10.51 -15.80
CA GLY A 85 -9.67 10.66 -15.75
C GLY A 85 -9.05 10.62 -14.35
N ILE A 86 -9.85 10.37 -13.31
CA ILE A 86 -9.40 10.20 -11.93
C ILE A 86 -9.27 8.72 -11.61
N GLN A 87 -8.13 8.37 -11.03
CA GLN A 87 -7.81 7.02 -10.58
C GLN A 87 -7.69 6.97 -9.07
N TYR A 88 -8.04 5.85 -8.46
CA TYR A 88 -7.73 5.54 -7.07
C TYR A 88 -6.97 4.22 -6.94
N PHE A 89 -6.16 4.12 -5.89
CA PHE A 89 -5.43 2.92 -5.49
C PHE A 89 -5.65 2.71 -3.99
N ALA A 90 -6.59 1.84 -3.65
CA ALA A 90 -6.84 1.42 -2.28
C ALA A 90 -5.92 0.22 -1.96
N LYS A 91 -5.08 0.34 -0.94
CA LYS A 91 -4.00 -0.62 -0.66
C LYS A 91 -3.90 -0.95 0.82
N ILE A 92 -3.74 -2.24 1.14
CA ILE A 92 -3.38 -2.75 2.47
C ILE A 92 -1.91 -3.16 2.46
N THR A 93 -1.08 -2.43 3.20
CA THR A 93 0.37 -2.66 3.30
C THR A 93 0.71 -3.27 4.67
N PRO A 94 1.36 -4.45 4.73
CA PRO A 94 1.82 -4.98 6.00
C PRO A 94 2.97 -4.14 6.54
N LEU A 95 2.85 -3.71 7.80
CA LEU A 95 3.86 -3.00 8.55
C LEU A 95 4.48 -3.95 9.57
N LYS A 96 5.80 -4.15 9.46
CA LYS A 96 6.58 -4.90 10.44
C LYS A 96 7.16 -3.92 11.46
N PHE A 97 6.86 -4.16 12.72
CA PHE A 97 7.43 -3.45 13.86
C PHE A 97 8.44 -4.38 14.51
N ASP A 98 9.70 -4.00 14.39
CA ASP A 98 10.85 -4.67 14.98
C ASP A 98 11.38 -3.86 16.16
N ASP A 99 12.05 -4.53 17.10
CA ASP A 99 12.68 -3.85 18.23
C ASP A 99 13.94 -3.11 17.76
N LEU A 100 14.09 -1.85 18.18
CA LEU A 100 15.21 -1.01 17.77
C LEU A 100 16.55 -1.54 18.28
N SER A 101 16.60 -2.00 19.53
CA SER A 101 17.84 -2.48 20.16
C SER A 101 18.33 -3.76 19.49
N ASP A 102 17.41 -4.70 19.27
CA ASP A 102 17.71 -5.95 18.57
C ASP A 102 18.14 -5.68 17.12
N THR A 103 17.46 -4.75 16.43
CA THR A 103 17.80 -4.37 15.04
C THR A 103 19.21 -3.75 14.96
N ILE A 104 19.57 -2.88 15.90
CA ILE A 104 20.91 -2.30 15.97
C ILE A 104 21.96 -3.39 16.16
N LYS A 105 21.74 -4.30 17.10
CA LYS A 105 22.66 -5.41 17.39
C LYS A 105 22.86 -6.30 16.16
N GLU A 106 21.78 -6.74 15.54
CA GLU A 106 21.82 -7.58 14.33
C GLU A 106 22.54 -6.88 13.17
N THR A 107 22.37 -5.56 13.03
CA THR A 107 23.07 -4.78 12.00
C THR A 107 24.59 -4.84 12.17
N PHE A 108 25.09 -4.66 13.39
CA PHE A 108 26.54 -4.78 13.65
C PHE A 108 27.02 -6.23 13.54
N ASP A 109 26.22 -7.21 13.93
CA ASP A 109 26.54 -8.64 13.79
C ASP A 109 26.61 -9.06 12.31
N ALA A 110 25.70 -8.55 11.47
CA ALA A 110 25.73 -8.70 10.02
C ALA A 110 26.99 -8.10 9.40
N TYR A 111 27.38 -6.89 9.82
CA TYR A 111 28.61 -6.26 9.34
C TYR A 111 29.87 -7.06 9.72
N ARG A 112 29.91 -7.60 10.95
CA ARG A 112 31.01 -8.47 11.38
C ARG A 112 31.11 -9.73 10.52
N ARG A 113 29.99 -10.42 10.25
CA ARG A 113 29.94 -11.59 9.36
C ARG A 113 30.43 -11.27 7.96
N TYR A 114 30.00 -10.13 7.40
CA TYR A 114 30.49 -9.67 6.09
C TYR A 114 32.01 -9.48 6.09
N LYS A 115 32.56 -8.83 7.11
CA LYS A 115 34.01 -8.63 7.22
C LYS A 115 34.76 -9.97 7.27
N PHE A 116 34.30 -10.93 8.08
CA PHE A 116 34.91 -12.25 8.14
C PHE A 116 34.85 -13.01 6.81
N SER A 117 33.72 -12.96 6.09
CA SER A 117 33.63 -13.60 4.76
C SER A 117 34.64 -13.03 3.76
N LYS A 118 35.02 -11.75 3.90
CA LYS A 118 36.02 -11.12 3.03
C LYS A 118 37.46 -11.46 3.41
N GLU A 119 37.70 -11.82 4.65
CA GLU A 119 39.02 -12.27 5.14
C GLU A 119 39.26 -13.76 4.84
N GLU A 120 38.20 -14.59 4.80
CA GLU A 120 38.29 -16.01 4.41
C GLU A 120 38.45 -16.22 2.90
N ASP A 121 38.04 -15.25 2.08
CA ASP A 121 38.21 -15.25 0.61
C ASP A 121 39.63 -14.82 0.16
N MET A 122 40.53 -14.45 1.10
CA MET A 122 41.92 -14.03 0.86
C MET A 122 42.93 -15.12 1.23
#